data_AF-A0A2T0FIL3-F1
#
_entry.id   AF-A0A2T0FIL3-F1
#
_cell.length_a   1.000
_cell.length_b   1.000
_cell.length_c   1.000
_cell.angle_alpha   90.00
_cell.angle_beta   90.00
_cell.angle_gamma   90.00
#
_symmetry.space_group_name_H-M   'P 1'
#
loop_
_entity.id
_entity.type
_entity.pdbx_description
1 polymer ?
#
loop_
_entity_poly.entity_id
_entity_poly.type
_entity_poly.pdbx_seq_one_letter_code
_entity_poly.pdbx_strand_id
1 'polypeptide(L)'
;MPGPPDAVNGMEDVVTAPFKYLEKAPGKDLRSLLINEFNKALEVPPEPLEVITRIIKTLHTASLLVDDVEDSATLRRGLPVAHAIYGIPQTINASNYMLFVGLQDALTLGIDAVAIFTEEIKNLHMGQGMDLYWRDNYHCPSLEEYIQMVLNKTGGLYRMAVRLMQSQSSESIDLVPLANDLGVLYQIQDDFLNLQSAKYTTNKGFCEDLTEGKFSLPIIHSIRSDETNSELLNILRQRTTSMSLKRHALEYMESTNSFEYTRQLMKQYESQARDHINELNLTFLHDLIDKLVLV
;
A
#
# COMPACT_ATOMS: atom_id res chain seq x y z
N MET A 1 -36.20 19.08 6.33
CA MET A 1 -35.80 19.13 7.74
C MET A 1 -34.74 18.07 7.95
N PRO A 2 -33.57 18.36 8.55
CA PRO A 2 -32.66 17.31 8.97
C PRO A 2 -33.35 16.51 10.08
N GLY A 3 -33.31 15.18 10.00
CA GLY A 3 -33.90 14.29 11.00
C GLY A 3 -33.24 14.42 12.38
N PRO A 4 -33.81 13.79 13.43
CA PRO A 4 -33.23 13.85 14.77
C PRO A 4 -31.78 13.30 14.78
N PRO A 5 -30.86 13.91 15.56
CA PRO A 5 -29.43 13.55 15.58
C PRO A 5 -29.16 12.05 15.81
N ASP A 6 -29.98 11.40 16.63
CA ASP A 6 -29.82 9.98 16.98
C ASP A 6 -30.10 9.03 15.80
N ALA A 7 -30.98 9.41 14.88
CA ALA A 7 -31.26 8.62 13.69
C ALA A 7 -30.13 8.73 12.64
N VAL A 8 -29.45 9.88 12.60
CA VAL A 8 -28.32 10.13 11.68
C VAL A 8 -27.07 9.36 12.14
N ASN A 9 -26.78 9.33 13.44
CA ASN A 9 -25.67 8.55 13.99
C ASN A 9 -25.83 7.05 13.69
N GLY A 10 -27.05 6.51 13.78
CA GLY A 10 -27.32 5.12 13.40
C GLY A 10 -27.11 4.82 11.90
N MET A 11 -27.34 5.80 11.01
CA MET A 11 -27.10 5.63 9.58
C MET A 11 -25.60 5.62 9.25
N GLU A 12 -24.82 6.51 9.86
CA GLU A 12 -23.37 6.56 9.66
C GLU A 12 -22.69 5.29 10.18
N ASP A 13 -23.16 4.75 11.31
CA ASP A 13 -22.70 3.45 11.83
C ASP A 13 -22.92 2.30 10.83
N VAL A 14 -24.06 2.30 10.12
CA VAL A 14 -24.34 1.30 9.08
C VAL A 14 -23.41 1.48 7.88
N VAL A 15 -23.23 2.72 7.41
CA VAL A 15 -22.38 3.02 6.24
C VAL A 15 -20.91 2.69 6.52
N THR A 16 -20.43 2.95 7.74
CA THR A 16 -19.03 2.75 8.13
C THR A 16 -18.75 1.35 8.71
N ALA A 17 -19.74 0.47 8.81
CA ALA A 17 -19.57 -0.87 9.39
C ALA A 17 -18.44 -1.71 8.75
N PRO A 18 -18.29 -1.76 7.41
CA PRO A 18 -17.16 -2.48 6.77
C PRO A 18 -15.80 -1.91 7.16
N PHE A 19 -15.70 -0.59 7.28
CA PHE A 19 -14.47 0.11 7.68
C PHE A 19 -14.13 -0.17 9.15
N LYS A 20 -15.10 -0.01 10.05
CA LYS A 20 -14.94 -0.30 11.49
C LYS A 20 -14.61 -1.77 11.75
N TYR A 21 -15.09 -2.69 10.91
CA TYR A 21 -14.71 -4.10 10.97
C TYR A 21 -13.20 -4.28 10.73
N LEU A 22 -12.66 -3.67 9.67
CA LEU A 22 -11.24 -3.78 9.35
C LEU A 22 -10.34 -3.07 10.39
N GLU A 23 -10.80 -1.96 10.97
CA GLU A 23 -10.06 -1.28 12.04
C GLU A 23 -9.85 -2.13 13.30
N LYS A 24 -10.77 -3.07 13.59
CA LYS A 24 -10.63 -3.99 14.73
C LYS A 24 -9.50 -5.01 14.54
N ALA A 25 -9.09 -5.24 13.29
CA ALA A 25 -8.00 -6.14 12.96
C ALA A 25 -6.67 -5.39 13.03
N PRO A 26 -5.81 -5.59 14.04
CA PRO A 26 -4.57 -4.83 14.17
C PRO A 26 -3.67 -5.06 12.96
N GLY A 27 -3.26 -3.97 12.30
CA GLY A 27 -2.22 -3.98 11.28
C GLY A 27 -0.85 -3.68 11.87
N LYS A 28 0.20 -3.73 11.04
CA LYS A 28 1.48 -3.09 11.37
C LYS A 28 1.24 -1.58 11.32
N ASP A 29 1.36 -0.89 12.44
CA ASP A 29 1.12 0.56 12.54
C ASP A 29 2.31 1.38 12.02
N LEU A 30 2.80 1.00 10.84
CA LEU A 30 4.03 1.50 10.25
C LEU A 30 3.90 2.95 9.77
N ARG A 31 2.70 3.35 9.34
CA ARG A 31 2.42 4.72 8.87
C ARG A 31 2.46 5.71 10.02
N SER A 32 1.91 5.35 11.18
CA SER A 32 2.01 6.18 12.38
C SER A 32 3.46 6.26 12.88
N LEU A 33 4.21 5.15 12.80
CA LEU A 33 5.66 5.18 13.07
C LEU A 33 6.37 6.17 12.14
N LEU A 34 6.13 6.10 10.84
CA LEU A 34 6.75 7.00 9.86
C LEU A 34 6.40 8.47 10.12
N ILE A 35 5.13 8.79 10.37
CA ILE A 35 4.70 10.15 10.70
C ILE A 35 5.42 10.64 11.96
N ASN A 36 5.48 9.82 13.01
CA ASN A 36 6.15 10.17 14.26
C ASN A 36 7.66 10.40 14.08
N GLU A 37 8.32 9.56 13.29
CA GLU A 37 9.75 9.69 13.00
C GLU A 37 10.05 10.93 12.16
N PHE A 38 9.29 11.18 11.09
CA PHE A 38 9.44 12.40 10.28
C PHE A 38 9.09 13.68 11.05
N ASN A 39 8.17 13.60 12.02
CA ASN A 39 7.80 14.77 12.82
C ASN A 39 8.94 15.25 13.73
N LYS A 40 9.93 14.40 14.03
CA LYS A 40 11.15 14.84 14.74
C LYS A 40 11.99 15.83 13.91
N ALA A 41 11.86 15.80 12.58
CA ALA A 41 12.51 16.75 11.67
C ALA A 41 11.57 17.90 11.27
N LEU A 42 10.28 17.61 11.05
CA LEU A 42 9.33 18.59 10.54
C LEU A 42 8.63 19.40 11.64
N GLU A 43 8.68 18.99 12.91
CA GLU A 43 8.12 19.75 14.05
C GLU A 43 6.70 20.30 13.81
N VAL A 44 5.82 19.52 13.17
CA VAL A 44 4.45 19.93 12.86
C VAL A 44 3.68 20.18 14.16
N PRO A 45 2.87 21.26 14.25
CA PRO A 45 2.07 21.52 15.44
C PRO A 45 1.12 20.34 15.76
N PRO A 46 0.84 20.06 17.05
CA PRO A 46 0.11 18.85 17.45
C PRO A 46 -1.27 18.69 16.81
N GLU A 47 -2.06 19.76 16.73
CA GLU A 47 -3.43 19.70 16.17
C GLU A 47 -3.43 19.33 14.67
N PRO A 48 -2.68 20.01 13.78
CA PRO A 48 -2.49 19.57 12.41
C PRO A 48 -1.94 18.14 12.28
N LEU A 49 -0.96 17.75 13.11
CA LEU A 49 -0.36 16.42 13.05
C LEU A 49 -1.39 15.31 13.36
N GLU A 50 -2.28 15.53 14.33
CA GLU A 50 -3.38 14.61 14.63
C GLU A 50 -4.35 14.45 13.46
N VAL A 51 -4.70 15.57 12.79
CA VAL A 51 -5.54 15.55 11.59
C VAL A 51 -4.86 14.80 10.45
N ILE A 52 -3.57 15.06 10.20
CA ILE A 52 -2.79 14.36 9.15
C ILE A 52 -2.75 12.86 9.44
N THR A 53 -2.47 12.47 10.68
CA THR A 53 -2.44 11.06 11.09
C THR A 53 -3.79 10.39 10.84
N ARG A 54 -4.89 11.08 11.15
CA ARG A 54 -6.25 10.59 10.89
C ARG A 54 -6.54 10.45 9.39
N ILE A 55 -6.14 11.41 8.56
CA ILE A 55 -6.28 11.32 7.10
C ILE A 55 -5.56 10.06 6.58
N ILE A 56 -4.29 9.89 6.93
CA ILE A 56 -3.47 8.78 6.42
C ILE A 56 -4.01 7.42 6.88
N LYS A 57 -4.43 7.29 8.14
CA LYS A 57 -5.04 6.06 8.66
C LYS A 57 -6.37 5.75 7.97
N THR A 58 -7.20 6.77 7.77
CA THR A 58 -8.50 6.66 7.09
C THR A 58 -8.33 6.20 5.66
N LEU A 59 -7.50 6.88 4.88
CA LEU A 59 -7.25 6.53 3.49
C LEU A 59 -6.59 5.17 3.34
N HIS A 60 -5.63 4.82 4.22
CA HIS A 60 -5.04 3.49 4.19
C HIS A 60 -6.10 2.41 4.36
N THR A 61 -6.95 2.53 5.39
CA THR A 61 -7.97 1.52 5.68
C THR A 61 -9.03 1.48 4.58
N ALA A 62 -9.45 2.63 4.05
CA ALA A 62 -10.38 2.71 2.92
C ALA A 62 -9.81 2.05 1.67
N SER A 63 -8.53 2.30 1.34
CA SER A 63 -7.87 1.68 0.19
C SER A 63 -7.81 0.16 0.29
N LEU A 64 -7.56 -0.40 1.49
CA LEU A 64 -7.55 -1.86 1.68
C LEU A 64 -8.91 -2.49 1.42
N LEU A 65 -10.02 -1.82 1.76
CA LEU A 65 -11.37 -2.34 1.51
C LEU A 65 -11.66 -2.52 0.02
N VAL A 66 -11.27 -1.54 -0.81
CA VAL A 66 -11.50 -1.59 -2.25
C VAL A 66 -10.47 -2.48 -2.95
N ASP A 67 -9.21 -2.43 -2.53
CA ASP A 67 -8.13 -3.32 -3.00
C ASP A 67 -8.50 -4.80 -2.77
N ASP A 68 -9.01 -5.16 -1.59
CA ASP A 68 -9.51 -6.52 -1.31
C ASP A 68 -10.62 -6.96 -2.27
N VAL A 69 -11.50 -6.05 -2.66
CA VAL A 69 -12.57 -6.32 -3.63
C VAL A 69 -12.00 -6.48 -5.04
N GLU A 70 -11.14 -5.55 -5.46
CA GLU A 70 -10.53 -5.52 -6.78
C GLU A 70 -9.65 -6.74 -7.05
N ASP A 71 -8.95 -7.23 -6.02
CA ASP A 71 -8.08 -8.41 -6.07
C ASP A 71 -8.81 -9.72 -5.78
N SER A 72 -10.10 -9.68 -5.41
CA SER A 72 -10.86 -10.87 -4.98
C SER A 72 -10.17 -11.62 -3.83
N ALA A 73 -9.54 -10.88 -2.92
CA ALA A 73 -8.85 -11.42 -1.77
C ALA A 73 -9.83 -12.16 -0.85
N THR A 74 -9.36 -13.19 -0.15
CA THR A 74 -10.20 -13.96 0.79
C THR A 74 -9.93 -13.59 2.25
N LEU A 75 -8.69 -13.22 2.57
CA LEU A 75 -8.25 -12.88 3.91
C LEU A 75 -7.51 -11.54 3.93
N ARG A 76 -7.71 -10.79 5.01
CA ARG A 76 -6.94 -9.59 5.36
C ARG A 76 -6.61 -9.63 6.84
N ARG A 77 -5.31 -9.56 7.16
CA ARG A 77 -4.81 -9.62 8.56
C ARG A 77 -5.27 -10.88 9.31
N GLY A 78 -5.40 -12.01 8.60
CA GLY A 78 -5.84 -13.30 9.15
C GLY A 78 -7.35 -13.41 9.42
N LEU A 79 -8.13 -12.40 9.04
CA LEU A 79 -9.59 -12.41 9.14
C LEU A 79 -10.22 -12.42 7.73
N PRO A 80 -11.49 -12.88 7.59
CA PRO A 80 -12.22 -12.72 6.35
C PRO A 80 -12.27 -11.25 5.93
N VAL A 81 -12.08 -10.99 4.64
CA VAL A 81 -12.24 -9.65 4.03
C VAL A 81 -13.63 -9.07 4.29
N ALA A 82 -13.72 -7.75 4.40
CA ALA A 82 -14.97 -7.06 4.73
C ALA A 82 -16.09 -7.36 3.71
N HIS A 83 -15.75 -7.47 2.42
CA HIS A 83 -16.73 -7.74 1.37
C HIS A 83 -17.32 -9.15 1.42
N ALA A 84 -16.66 -10.11 2.07
CA ALA A 84 -17.22 -11.44 2.32
C ALA A 84 -18.30 -11.42 3.43
N ILE A 85 -18.31 -10.40 4.29
CA ILE A 85 -19.26 -10.25 5.40
C ILE A 85 -20.39 -9.29 5.04
N TYR A 86 -20.04 -8.11 4.53
CA TYR A 86 -20.98 -7.01 4.26
C TYR A 86 -21.40 -6.94 2.78
N GLY A 87 -20.78 -7.75 1.92
CA GLY A 87 -20.98 -7.72 0.48
C GLY A 87 -20.13 -6.67 -0.21
N ILE A 88 -19.85 -6.92 -1.49
CA ILE A 88 -19.10 -6.03 -2.39
C ILE A 88 -19.71 -4.61 -2.43
N PRO A 89 -21.03 -4.43 -2.66
CA PRO A 89 -21.59 -3.09 -2.83
C PRO A 89 -21.44 -2.19 -1.58
N GLN A 90 -21.67 -2.74 -0.39
CA GLN A 90 -21.51 -1.97 0.85
C GLN A 90 -20.05 -1.65 1.14
N THR A 91 -19.14 -2.58 0.84
CA THR A 91 -17.70 -2.39 1.07
C THR A 91 -17.12 -1.30 0.18
N ILE A 92 -17.46 -1.30 -1.11
CA ILE A 92 -17.08 -0.22 -2.04
C ILE A 92 -17.66 1.11 -1.58
N ASN A 93 -18.95 1.14 -1.22
CA ASN A 93 -19.60 2.37 -0.75
C ASN A 93 -18.94 2.93 0.52
N ALA A 94 -18.62 2.06 1.49
CA ALA A 94 -17.93 2.45 2.72
C ALA A 94 -16.54 3.02 2.43
N SER A 95 -15.75 2.36 1.56
CA SER A 95 -14.45 2.88 1.14
C SER A 95 -14.55 4.28 0.53
N ASN A 96 -15.45 4.46 -0.44
CA ASN A 96 -15.67 5.74 -1.10
C ASN A 96 -16.14 6.82 -0.13
N TYR A 97 -17.03 6.49 0.80
CA TYR A 97 -17.48 7.42 1.85
C TYR A 97 -16.29 7.92 2.68
N MET A 98 -15.39 7.03 3.08
CA MET A 98 -14.21 7.39 3.88
C MET A 98 -13.18 8.24 3.11
N LEU A 99 -13.14 8.19 1.77
CA LEU A 99 -12.35 9.16 0.99
C LEU A 99 -12.84 10.58 1.22
N PHE A 100 -14.16 10.81 1.28
CA PHE A 100 -14.73 12.12 1.53
C PHE A 100 -14.59 12.58 2.99
N VAL A 101 -14.56 11.64 3.94
CA VAL A 101 -14.18 11.93 5.34
C VAL A 101 -12.74 12.43 5.40
N GLY A 102 -11.81 11.76 4.70
CA GLY A 102 -10.42 12.22 4.60
C GLY A 102 -10.28 13.60 3.92
N LEU A 103 -11.09 13.87 2.89
CA LEU A 103 -11.14 15.19 2.25
C LEU A 103 -11.67 16.27 3.20
N GLN A 104 -12.69 15.95 4.01
CA GLN A 104 -13.23 16.85 5.02
C GLN A 104 -12.16 17.21 6.07
N ASP A 105 -11.36 16.24 6.50
CA ASP A 105 -10.22 16.48 7.37
C ASP A 105 -9.17 17.37 6.68
N ALA A 106 -8.82 17.11 5.42
CA ALA A 106 -7.87 17.93 4.67
C ALA A 106 -8.33 19.39 4.51
N LEU A 107 -9.64 19.62 4.37
CA LEU A 107 -10.22 20.98 4.32
C LEU A 107 -9.94 21.79 5.59
N THR A 108 -9.84 21.14 6.76
CA THR A 108 -9.51 21.84 8.03
C THR A 108 -8.07 22.33 8.08
N LEU A 109 -7.17 21.76 7.27
CA LEU A 109 -5.76 22.14 7.14
C LEU A 109 -5.51 23.24 6.09
N GLY A 110 -6.54 23.60 5.31
CA GLY A 110 -6.48 24.65 4.29
C GLY A 110 -6.39 24.15 2.85
N ILE A 111 -6.36 25.09 1.90
CA ILE A 111 -6.50 24.79 0.46
C ILE A 111 -5.29 24.02 -0.09
N ASP A 112 -4.09 24.26 0.43
CA ASP A 112 -2.87 23.57 -0.01
C ASP A 112 -2.94 22.08 0.36
N ALA A 113 -3.46 21.76 1.55
CA ALA A 113 -3.69 20.38 1.97
C ALA A 113 -4.72 19.67 1.08
N VAL A 114 -5.78 20.36 0.64
CA VAL A 114 -6.76 19.83 -0.31
C VAL A 114 -6.13 19.57 -1.68
N ALA A 115 -5.25 20.45 -2.14
CA ALA A 115 -4.53 20.26 -3.41
C ALA A 115 -3.61 19.02 -3.33
N ILE A 116 -2.84 18.88 -2.25
CA ILE A 116 -2.00 17.70 -1.98
C ILE A 116 -2.85 16.43 -1.93
N PHE A 117 -3.93 16.44 -1.15
CA PHE A 117 -4.85 15.32 -1.02
C PHE A 117 -5.37 14.88 -2.39
N THR A 118 -5.88 15.83 -3.18
CA THR A 118 -6.50 15.55 -4.48
C THR A 118 -5.49 14.99 -5.48
N GLU A 119 -4.28 15.55 -5.50
CA GLU A 119 -3.20 15.08 -6.36
C GLU A 119 -2.77 13.65 -5.99
N GLU A 120 -2.53 13.38 -4.71
CA GLU A 120 -2.06 12.06 -4.29
C GLU A 120 -3.16 10.99 -4.35
N ILE A 121 -4.43 11.33 -4.17
CA ILE A 121 -5.55 10.42 -4.46
C ILE A 121 -5.59 10.07 -5.94
N LYS A 122 -5.37 11.03 -6.86
CA LYS A 122 -5.27 10.72 -8.28
C LYS A 122 -4.09 9.80 -8.59
N ASN A 123 -2.92 10.06 -7.99
CA ASN A 123 -1.75 9.20 -8.14
C ASN A 123 -2.03 7.77 -7.65
N LEU A 124 -2.64 7.61 -6.48
CA LEU A 124 -3.05 6.31 -5.94
C LEU A 124 -3.92 5.53 -6.95
N HIS A 125 -4.94 6.17 -7.52
CA HIS A 125 -5.82 5.54 -8.51
C HIS A 125 -5.11 5.26 -9.85
N MET A 126 -4.17 6.11 -10.29
CA MET A 126 -3.37 5.82 -11.48
C MET A 126 -2.48 4.59 -11.28
N GLY A 127 -1.84 4.47 -10.11
CA GLY A 127 -1.05 3.30 -9.74
C GLY A 127 -1.90 2.04 -9.71
N GLN A 128 -3.01 2.07 -8.96
CA GLN A 128 -3.94 0.92 -8.88
C GLN A 128 -4.49 0.55 -10.26
N GLY A 129 -4.89 1.54 -11.07
CA GLY A 129 -5.43 1.29 -12.41
C GLY A 129 -4.45 0.60 -13.34
N MET A 130 -3.15 0.95 -13.27
CA MET A 130 -2.12 0.28 -14.07
C MET A 130 -1.86 -1.15 -13.60
N ASP A 131 -1.83 -1.39 -12.28
CA ASP A 131 -1.69 -2.73 -11.69
C ASP A 131 -2.84 -3.65 -12.17
N LEU A 132 -4.08 -3.16 -12.09
CA LEU A 132 -5.27 -3.85 -12.59
C LEU A 132 -5.22 -4.07 -14.11
N TYR A 133 -4.82 -3.04 -14.88
CA TYR A 133 -4.73 -3.13 -16.33
C TYR A 133 -3.76 -4.24 -16.75
N TRP A 134 -2.56 -4.28 -16.18
CA TRP A 134 -1.57 -5.30 -16.47
C TRP A 134 -2.09 -6.70 -16.13
N ARG A 135 -2.63 -6.86 -14.92
CA ARG A 135 -3.23 -8.11 -14.44
C ARG A 135 -4.34 -8.63 -15.34
N ASP A 136 -5.29 -7.77 -15.72
CA ASP A 136 -6.50 -8.16 -16.45
C ASP A 136 -6.28 -8.30 -17.97
N ASN A 137 -5.23 -7.65 -18.51
CA ASN A 137 -4.81 -7.78 -19.92
C ASN A 137 -3.60 -8.70 -20.11
N TYR A 138 -3.10 -9.31 -19.02
CA TYR A 138 -1.95 -10.21 -19.01
C TYR A 138 -0.70 -9.62 -19.67
N HIS A 139 -0.47 -8.33 -19.41
CA HIS A 139 0.65 -7.59 -19.92
C HIS A 139 1.70 -7.44 -18.82
N CYS A 140 2.81 -8.16 -18.92
CA CYS A 140 3.90 -8.06 -17.95
C CYS A 140 4.65 -6.72 -18.14
N PRO A 141 4.66 -5.82 -17.15
CA PRO A 141 5.33 -4.53 -17.25
C PRO A 141 6.87 -4.67 -17.27
N SER A 142 7.57 -3.61 -17.66
CA SER A 142 9.01 -3.46 -17.40
C SER A 142 9.27 -3.18 -15.91
N LEU A 143 10.54 -3.24 -15.50
CA LEU A 143 10.92 -2.84 -14.15
C LEU A 143 10.59 -1.36 -13.90
N GLU A 144 10.92 -0.49 -14.84
CA GLU A 144 10.69 0.95 -14.75
C GLU A 144 9.20 1.28 -14.63
N GLU A 145 8.36 0.61 -15.43
CA GLU A 145 6.91 0.72 -15.35
C GLU A 145 6.39 0.28 -13.98
N TYR A 146 6.84 -0.89 -13.50
CA TYR A 146 6.50 -1.37 -12.16
C TYR A 146 6.87 -0.37 -11.07
N ILE A 147 8.10 0.16 -11.07
CA ILE A 147 8.55 1.14 -10.08
C ILE A 147 7.68 2.40 -10.15
N GLN A 148 7.34 2.89 -11.34
CA GLN A 148 6.47 4.06 -11.49
C GLN A 148 5.04 3.80 -10.98
N MET A 149 4.51 2.60 -11.19
CA MET A 149 3.22 2.18 -10.63
C MET A 149 3.30 2.13 -9.10
N VAL A 150 4.35 1.55 -8.53
CA VAL A 150 4.55 1.47 -7.07
C VAL A 150 4.68 2.84 -6.42
N LEU A 151 5.42 3.76 -7.04
CA LEU A 151 5.52 5.15 -6.60
C LEU A 151 4.12 5.79 -6.52
N ASN A 152 3.22 5.45 -7.42
CA ASN A 152 1.85 5.95 -7.42
C ASN A 152 0.95 5.23 -6.40
N LYS A 153 0.91 3.89 -6.41
CA LYS A 153 0.03 3.04 -5.59
C LYS A 153 0.41 3.01 -4.11
N THR A 154 1.69 2.85 -3.79
CA THR A 154 2.16 2.72 -2.40
C THR A 154 2.87 3.98 -1.95
N GLY A 155 3.73 4.54 -2.80
CA GLY A 155 4.41 5.80 -2.54
C GLY A 155 3.46 7.00 -2.41
N GLY A 156 2.31 6.99 -3.09
CA GLY A 156 1.34 8.10 -3.05
C GLY A 156 0.86 8.45 -1.66
N LEU A 157 0.58 7.45 -0.81
CA LEU A 157 0.13 7.70 0.55
C LEU A 157 1.29 8.13 1.48
N TYR A 158 2.51 7.65 1.24
CA TYR A 158 3.71 8.07 1.96
C TYR A 158 4.05 9.54 1.63
N ARG A 159 4.04 9.89 0.34
CA ARG A 159 4.20 11.28 -0.11
C ARG A 159 3.10 12.18 0.41
N MET A 160 1.84 11.74 0.40
CA MET A 160 0.75 12.53 0.95
C MET A 160 1.01 12.88 2.42
N ALA A 161 1.42 11.91 3.23
CA ALA A 161 1.74 12.14 4.64
C ALA A 161 2.82 13.24 4.79
N VAL A 162 3.95 13.07 4.08
CA VAL A 162 5.07 14.01 4.14
C VAL A 162 4.70 15.40 3.62
N ARG A 163 4.03 15.49 2.46
CA ARG A 163 3.64 16.77 1.86
C ARG A 163 2.65 17.53 2.74
N LEU A 164 1.68 16.82 3.35
CA LEU A 164 0.76 17.42 4.31
C LEU A 164 1.52 17.93 5.55
N MET A 165 2.45 17.15 6.10
CA MET A 165 3.29 17.59 7.23
C MET A 165 4.11 18.82 6.88
N GLN A 166 4.79 18.82 5.73
CA GLN A 166 5.59 19.96 5.26
C GLN A 166 4.73 21.22 5.06
N SER A 167 3.49 21.08 4.57
CA SER A 167 2.56 22.22 4.41
C SER A 167 2.13 22.86 5.73
N GLN A 168 2.28 22.15 6.85
CA GLN A 168 1.90 22.60 8.19
C GLN A 168 3.13 22.86 9.09
N SER A 169 4.34 22.70 8.54
CA SER A 169 5.61 22.85 9.23
C SER A 169 6.22 24.23 8.97
N SER A 170 6.99 24.75 9.93
CA SER A 170 7.90 25.89 9.69
C SER A 170 9.25 25.48 9.10
N GLU A 171 9.59 24.19 9.16
CA GLU A 171 10.85 23.64 8.68
C GLU A 171 10.81 23.39 7.17
N SER A 172 11.92 23.67 6.49
CA SER A 172 12.05 23.59 5.03
C SER A 172 12.88 22.38 4.58
N ILE A 173 12.59 21.21 5.13
CA ILE A 173 13.27 19.95 4.80
C ILE A 173 12.46 19.19 3.76
N ASP A 174 13.07 18.81 2.65
CA ASP A 174 12.42 17.95 1.65
C ASP A 174 12.57 16.46 1.97
N LEU A 175 11.50 15.85 2.48
CA LEU A 175 11.45 14.42 2.79
C LEU A 175 10.73 13.59 1.71
N VAL A 176 10.27 14.21 0.61
CA VAL A 176 9.54 13.51 -0.45
C VAL A 176 10.39 12.44 -1.15
N PRO A 177 11.67 12.68 -1.50
CA PRO A 177 12.53 11.64 -2.09
C PRO A 177 12.68 10.43 -1.18
N LEU A 178 12.95 10.65 0.11
CA LEU A 178 13.04 9.57 1.10
C LEU A 178 11.71 8.81 1.22
N ALA A 179 10.57 9.51 1.28
CA ALA A 179 9.26 8.87 1.35
C ALA A 179 8.95 7.99 0.12
N ASN A 180 9.42 8.39 -1.07
CA ASN A 180 9.31 7.59 -2.28
C ASN A 180 10.14 6.31 -2.20
N ASP A 181 11.41 6.39 -1.78
CA ASP A 181 12.27 5.21 -1.63
C ASP A 181 11.72 4.22 -0.61
N LEU A 182 11.24 4.72 0.53
CA LEU A 182 10.60 3.88 1.55
C LEU A 182 9.32 3.23 1.02
N GLY A 183 8.53 3.95 0.22
CA GLY A 183 7.32 3.42 -0.43
C GLY A 183 7.64 2.29 -1.41
N VAL A 184 8.69 2.44 -2.21
CA VAL A 184 9.15 1.41 -3.15
C VAL A 184 9.71 0.20 -2.39
N LEU A 185 10.61 0.44 -1.43
CA LEU A 185 11.17 -0.61 -0.58
C LEU A 185 10.08 -1.43 0.11
N TYR A 186 9.08 -0.77 0.68
CA TYR A 186 7.95 -1.42 1.33
C TYR A 186 7.13 -2.30 0.39
N GLN A 187 6.87 -1.84 -0.84
CA GLN A 187 6.12 -2.65 -1.80
C GLN A 187 6.91 -3.87 -2.28
N ILE A 188 8.20 -3.69 -2.58
CA ILE A 188 9.06 -4.80 -3.00
C ILE A 188 9.13 -5.87 -1.90
N GLN A 189 9.21 -5.43 -0.64
CA GLN A 189 9.17 -6.34 0.50
C GLN A 189 7.81 -7.05 0.61
N ASP A 190 6.68 -6.34 0.45
CA ASP A 190 5.35 -6.95 0.51
C ASP A 190 5.15 -8.01 -0.59
N ASP A 191 5.63 -7.74 -1.80
CA ASP A 191 5.65 -8.67 -2.94
C ASP A 191 6.49 -9.92 -2.63
N PHE A 192 7.70 -9.72 -2.07
CA PHE A 192 8.57 -10.82 -1.68
C PHE A 192 7.94 -11.70 -0.59
N LEU A 193 7.38 -11.07 0.46
CA LEU A 193 6.79 -11.77 1.59
C LEU A 193 5.50 -12.50 1.21
N ASN A 194 4.73 -12.01 0.24
CA ASN A 194 3.54 -12.71 -0.27
C ASN A 194 3.89 -14.14 -0.73
N LEU A 195 5.06 -14.30 -1.35
CA LEU A 195 5.51 -15.56 -1.93
C LEU A 195 6.41 -16.40 -1.00
N GLN A 196 7.14 -15.78 -0.07
CA GLN A 196 8.19 -16.45 0.73
C GLN A 196 7.91 -16.55 2.24
N SER A 197 6.88 -15.88 2.77
CA SER A 197 6.64 -15.82 4.22
C SER A 197 5.49 -16.70 4.71
N ALA A 198 5.80 -17.58 5.67
CA ALA A 198 4.80 -18.38 6.38
C ALA A 198 3.79 -17.50 7.14
N LYS A 199 4.24 -16.36 7.70
CA LYS A 199 3.35 -15.41 8.40
C LYS A 199 2.38 -14.75 7.42
N TYR A 200 2.84 -14.39 6.22
CA TYR A 200 1.96 -13.87 5.18
C TYR A 200 0.98 -14.93 4.69
N THR A 201 1.44 -16.17 4.57
CA THR A 201 0.57 -17.31 4.26
C THR A 201 -0.62 -17.42 5.24
N THR A 202 -0.38 -17.22 6.53
CA THR A 202 -1.47 -17.19 7.53
C THR A 202 -2.37 -15.96 7.41
N ASN A 203 -1.81 -14.80 7.06
CA ASN A 203 -2.53 -13.52 7.12
C ASN A 203 -3.29 -13.14 5.84
N LYS A 204 -2.79 -13.55 4.67
CA LYS A 204 -3.35 -13.25 3.34
C LYS A 204 -3.77 -14.53 2.61
N GLY A 205 -3.03 -15.61 2.80
CA GLY A 205 -3.17 -16.87 2.05
C GLY A 205 -1.86 -17.26 1.40
N PHE A 206 -1.74 -18.51 0.95
CA PHE A 206 -0.49 -19.02 0.39
C PHE A 206 -0.27 -18.46 -1.02
N CYS A 207 0.74 -17.60 -1.22
CA CYS A 207 1.09 -17.00 -2.52
C CYS A 207 -0.14 -16.39 -3.22
N GLU A 208 -0.86 -15.50 -2.55
CA GLU A 208 -2.08 -14.92 -3.10
C GLU A 208 -1.84 -14.06 -4.33
N ASP A 209 -0.65 -13.47 -4.50
CA ASP A 209 -0.31 -12.75 -5.75
C ASP A 209 -0.53 -13.66 -7.00
N LEU A 210 -0.30 -14.98 -6.86
CA LEU A 210 -0.57 -15.96 -7.92
C LEU A 210 -2.07 -16.24 -8.11
N THR A 211 -2.87 -16.23 -7.03
CA THR A 211 -4.34 -16.32 -7.13
C THR A 211 -4.91 -15.08 -7.80
N GLU A 212 -4.42 -13.91 -7.42
CA GLU A 212 -4.84 -12.61 -7.92
C GLU A 212 -4.44 -12.46 -9.40
N GLY A 213 -3.40 -13.18 -9.85
CA GLY A 213 -2.83 -13.07 -11.19
C GLY A 213 -1.95 -11.82 -11.34
N LYS A 214 -1.46 -11.30 -10.22
CA LYS A 214 -0.76 -10.03 -10.10
C LYS A 214 0.67 -10.13 -10.63
N PHE A 215 1.14 -9.05 -11.25
CA PHE A 215 2.53 -8.91 -11.68
C PHE A 215 3.37 -8.26 -10.55
N SER A 216 3.64 -9.02 -9.49
CA SER A 216 4.57 -8.57 -8.44
C SER A 216 6.03 -8.70 -8.87
N LEU A 217 6.97 -8.02 -8.20
CA LEU A 217 8.36 -7.93 -8.68
C LEU A 217 9.03 -9.29 -8.98
N PRO A 218 8.96 -10.31 -8.09
CA PRO A 218 9.58 -11.62 -8.37
C PRO A 218 8.98 -12.27 -9.62
N ILE A 219 7.68 -12.08 -9.84
CA ILE A 219 6.93 -12.63 -10.97
C ILE A 219 7.33 -11.91 -12.26
N ILE A 220 7.40 -10.58 -12.25
CA ILE A 220 7.86 -9.77 -13.38
C ILE A 220 9.27 -10.20 -13.79
N HIS A 221 10.20 -10.24 -12.83
CA HIS A 221 11.58 -10.64 -13.11
C HIS A 221 11.62 -12.05 -13.73
N SER A 222 10.91 -13.02 -13.14
CA SER A 222 10.90 -14.38 -13.65
C SER A 222 10.39 -14.48 -15.09
N ILE A 223 9.29 -13.79 -15.42
CA ILE A 223 8.72 -13.80 -16.78
C ILE A 223 9.68 -13.17 -17.78
N ARG A 224 10.34 -12.06 -17.41
CA ARG A 224 11.25 -11.34 -18.30
C ARG A 224 12.63 -11.98 -18.42
N SER A 225 13.03 -12.80 -17.45
CA SER A 225 14.31 -13.52 -17.48
C SER A 225 14.36 -14.63 -18.54
N ASP A 226 13.20 -15.17 -18.94
CA ASP A 226 13.04 -16.12 -20.04
C ASP A 226 11.71 -15.90 -20.75
N GLU A 227 11.69 -14.99 -21.73
CA GLU A 227 10.49 -14.67 -22.52
C GLU A 227 10.05 -15.83 -23.44
N THR A 228 10.87 -16.87 -23.62
CA THR A 228 10.51 -18.03 -24.44
C THR A 228 9.61 -19.01 -23.68
N ASN A 229 9.66 -18.96 -22.35
CA ASN A 229 8.87 -19.80 -21.47
C ASN A 229 7.63 -19.06 -20.96
N SER A 230 6.46 -19.50 -21.41
CA SER A 230 5.17 -18.90 -21.05
C SER A 230 4.49 -19.53 -19.83
N GLU A 231 5.15 -20.47 -19.15
CA GLU A 231 4.55 -21.28 -18.10
C GLU A 231 4.03 -20.44 -16.92
N LEU A 232 4.87 -19.59 -16.33
CA LEU A 232 4.48 -18.73 -15.22
C LEU A 232 3.38 -17.74 -15.61
N LEU A 233 3.46 -17.16 -16.80
CA LEU A 233 2.43 -16.27 -17.34
C LEU A 233 1.08 -17.00 -17.49
N ASN A 234 1.10 -18.25 -17.94
CA ASN A 234 -0.12 -19.06 -18.04
C ASN A 234 -0.66 -19.46 -16.66
N ILE A 235 0.19 -19.73 -15.66
CA ILE A 235 -0.26 -19.97 -14.28
C ILE A 235 -0.99 -18.75 -13.71
N LEU A 236 -0.43 -17.54 -13.90
CA LEU A 236 -1.08 -16.28 -13.48
C LEU A 236 -2.44 -16.08 -14.13
N ARG A 237 -2.54 -16.35 -15.44
CA ARG A 237 -3.81 -16.29 -16.20
C ARG A 237 -4.90 -17.17 -15.61
N GLN A 238 -4.54 -18.30 -14.99
CA GLN A 238 -5.51 -19.22 -14.38
C GLN A 238 -6.10 -18.70 -13.06
N ARG A 239 -5.48 -17.70 -12.41
CA ARG A 239 -5.89 -17.22 -11.08
C ARG A 239 -6.10 -18.37 -10.10
N THR A 240 -5.12 -19.26 -10.08
CA THR A 240 -5.31 -20.59 -9.51
C THR A 240 -5.30 -20.57 -7.98
N THR A 241 -6.23 -21.32 -7.38
CA THR A 241 -6.21 -21.65 -5.94
C THR A 241 -5.46 -22.96 -5.66
N SER A 242 -4.93 -23.63 -6.68
CA SER A 242 -4.25 -24.91 -6.55
C SER A 242 -2.88 -24.76 -5.89
N MET A 243 -2.73 -25.40 -4.73
CA MET A 243 -1.45 -25.44 -4.00
C MET A 243 -0.32 -26.07 -4.80
N SER A 244 -0.60 -27.05 -5.66
CA SER A 244 0.45 -27.68 -6.48
C SER A 244 0.95 -26.74 -7.57
N LEU A 245 0.05 -26.00 -8.23
CA LEU A 245 0.44 -25.00 -9.24
C LEU A 245 1.19 -23.83 -8.61
N LYS A 246 0.77 -23.37 -7.43
CA LYS A 246 1.47 -22.31 -6.71
C LYS A 246 2.89 -22.74 -6.32
N ARG A 247 3.08 -23.96 -5.81
CA ARG A 247 4.43 -24.49 -5.50
C ARG A 247 5.30 -24.61 -6.75
N HIS A 248 4.72 -25.11 -7.84
CA HIS A 248 5.41 -25.20 -9.12
C HIS A 248 5.89 -23.83 -9.63
N ALA A 249 5.03 -22.80 -9.52
CA ALA A 249 5.42 -21.43 -9.84
C ALA A 249 6.56 -20.90 -8.95
N LEU A 250 6.56 -21.21 -7.64
CA LEU A 250 7.67 -20.85 -6.74
C LEU A 250 8.99 -21.51 -7.16
N GLU A 251 8.97 -22.82 -7.47
CA GLU A 251 10.14 -23.56 -7.95
C GLU A 251 10.68 -22.96 -9.26
N TYR A 252 9.78 -22.58 -10.17
CA TYR A 252 10.17 -21.90 -11.40
C TYR A 252 10.82 -20.53 -11.13
N MET A 253 10.24 -19.71 -10.25
CA MET A 253 10.82 -18.41 -9.86
C MET A 253 12.17 -18.53 -9.15
N GLU A 254 12.40 -19.63 -8.41
CA GLU A 254 13.71 -19.93 -7.83
C GLU A 254 14.73 -20.26 -8.94
N SER A 255 14.33 -21.04 -9.95
CA SER A 255 15.20 -21.41 -11.08
C SER A 255 15.65 -20.20 -11.93
N THR A 256 14.86 -19.13 -11.94
CA THR A 256 15.18 -17.86 -12.60
C THR A 256 15.91 -16.86 -11.69
N ASN A 257 16.28 -17.27 -10.47
CA ASN A 257 16.92 -16.42 -9.45
C ASN A 257 16.10 -15.17 -9.07
N SER A 258 14.78 -15.21 -9.26
CA SER A 258 13.92 -14.03 -9.05
C SER A 258 13.88 -13.55 -7.61
N PHE A 259 13.92 -14.48 -6.64
CA PHE A 259 13.97 -14.11 -5.23
C PHE A 259 15.29 -13.46 -4.82
N GLU A 260 16.41 -13.88 -5.41
CA GLU A 260 17.71 -13.25 -5.16
C GLU A 260 17.78 -11.86 -5.80
N TYR A 261 17.29 -11.73 -7.03
CA TYR A 261 17.15 -10.43 -7.69
C TYR A 261 16.32 -9.44 -6.85
N THR A 262 15.16 -9.88 -6.33
CA THR A 262 14.32 -9.06 -5.45
C THR A 262 15.05 -8.63 -4.19
N ARG A 263 15.82 -9.51 -3.54
CA ARG A 263 16.65 -9.15 -2.37
C ARG A 263 17.73 -8.12 -2.71
N GLN A 264 18.35 -8.23 -3.89
CA GLN A 264 19.35 -7.26 -4.34
C GLN A 264 18.72 -5.88 -4.58
N LEU A 265 17.56 -5.82 -5.23
CA LEU A 265 16.85 -4.56 -5.45
C LEU A 265 16.39 -3.92 -4.13
N MET A 266 15.90 -4.71 -3.17
CA MET A 266 15.60 -4.20 -1.82
C MET A 266 16.83 -3.56 -1.16
N LYS A 267 17.99 -4.21 -1.21
CA LYS A 267 19.24 -3.65 -0.66
C LYS A 267 19.67 -2.36 -1.36
N GLN A 268 19.42 -2.23 -2.67
CA GLN A 268 19.71 -1.00 -3.40
C GLN A 268 18.85 0.17 -2.92
N TYR A 269 17.53 -0.02 -2.81
CA TYR A 269 16.62 1.00 -2.28
C TYR A 269 16.88 1.29 -0.79
N GLU A 270 17.26 0.29 0.00
CA GLU A 270 17.69 0.50 1.38
C GLU A 270 18.93 1.41 1.45
N SER A 271 19.96 1.14 0.63
CA SER A 271 21.16 1.97 0.55
C SER A 271 20.82 3.41 0.14
N GLN A 272 20.00 3.58 -0.90
CA GLN A 272 19.56 4.90 -1.38
C GLN A 272 18.84 5.69 -0.29
N ALA A 273 17.90 5.06 0.43
CA ALA A 273 17.20 5.70 1.54
C ALA A 273 18.17 6.11 2.67
N ARG A 274 19.18 5.28 2.97
CA ARG A 274 20.22 5.61 3.96
C ARG A 274 21.11 6.76 3.51
N ASP A 275 21.46 6.82 2.23
CA ASP A 275 22.25 7.90 1.65
C ASP A 275 21.49 9.23 1.74
N HIS A 276 20.20 9.26 1.37
CA HIS A 276 19.33 10.43 1.55
C HIS A 276 19.25 10.89 3.02
N ILE A 277 19.13 9.94 3.98
CA ILE A 277 19.15 10.26 5.41
C ILE A 277 20.45 10.95 5.82
N ASN A 278 21.59 10.46 5.32
CA ASN A 278 22.90 11.03 5.63
C ASN A 278 23.08 12.43 5.02
N GLU A 279 22.63 12.63 3.78
CA GLU A 279 22.66 13.93 3.10
C GLU A 279 21.83 15.00 3.84
N LEU A 280 20.68 14.59 4.41
CA LEU A 280 19.82 15.45 5.22
C LEU A 280 20.30 15.62 6.67
N ASN A 281 21.36 14.92 7.08
CA ASN A 281 21.84 14.84 8.47
C ASN A 281 20.79 14.34 9.48
N LEU A 282 19.84 13.51 9.05
CA LEU A 282 18.73 12.99 9.87
C LEU A 282 19.00 11.56 10.36
N THR A 283 20.22 11.28 10.84
CA THR A 283 20.70 9.92 11.16
C THR A 283 19.82 9.11 12.11
N PHE A 284 18.98 9.76 12.93
CA PHE A 284 17.98 9.08 13.75
C PHE A 284 16.91 8.31 12.94
N LEU A 285 16.74 8.62 11.65
CA LEU A 285 15.83 7.92 10.74
C LEU A 285 16.39 6.57 10.27
N HIS A 286 17.66 6.23 10.54
CA HIS A 286 18.17 4.89 10.22
C HIS A 286 17.39 3.78 10.94
N ASP A 287 16.94 4.04 12.17
CA ASP A 287 16.09 3.12 12.95
C ASP A 287 14.72 2.87 12.29
N LEU A 288 14.21 3.82 11.50
CA LEU A 288 12.97 3.65 10.74
C LEU A 288 13.17 2.63 9.62
N ILE A 289 14.29 2.69 8.90
CA ILE A 289 14.64 1.73 7.86
C ILE A 289 14.81 0.34 8.45
N ASP A 290 15.49 0.20 9.59
CA ASP A 290 15.68 -1.10 10.24
C ASP A 290 14.33 -1.75 10.60
N LYS A 291 13.39 -0.96 11.12
CA LYS A 291 12.03 -1.42 11.46
C LYS A 291 11.19 -1.75 10.22
N LEU A 292 11.48 -1.14 9.07
CA LEU A 292 10.85 -1.46 7.79
C LEU A 292 11.38 -2.79 7.25
N VAL A 293 12.69 -3.01 7.27
CA VAL A 293 13.36 -4.15 6.62
C VAL A 293 13.28 -5.45 7.44
N LEU A 294 13.16 -5.38 8.77
CA LEU A 294 13.15 -6.55 9.70
C LEU A 294 11.83 -7.33 9.79
N VAL A 295 10.95 -7.21 8.79
CA VAL A 295 9.56 -7.71 8.88
C VAL A 295 9.22 -8.69 7.77
#